data_AF-A0A090T0A7-F1
#
_entry.id   AF-A0A090T0A7-F1
#
_cell.length_a   1.000
_cell.length_b   1.000
_cell.length_c   1.000
_cell.angle_alpha   90.00
_cell.angle_beta   90.00
_cell.angle_gamma   90.00
#
_symmetry.space_group_name_H-M   'P 1'
#
loop_
_entity.id
_entity.type
_entity.pdbx_description
1 polymer ?
#
loop_
_entity_poly.entity_id
_entity_poly.type
_entity_poly.pdbx_seq_one_letter_code
_entity_poly.pdbx_strand_id
1 'polypeptide(L)'
;MTVLILCLIVASFLPYLVKIPLAIAMAKEGGYDNRHPRDQQSRLEGFGARALASHQNAFESLLVFGIAILLAVATDTMTESVQTLAIVHIVFRVIYHVLYLIDKSTLRSISWFIAMACSFAIMGQCL
;
A
#
# COMPACT_ATOMS: atom_id res chain seq x y z
N MET A 1 14.23 -12.17 10.96
CA MET A 1 12.89 -12.05 11.57
C MET A 1 12.47 -10.60 11.86
N THR A 2 13.19 -9.82 12.67
CA THR A 2 12.80 -8.45 13.07
C THR A 2 12.47 -7.52 11.89
N VAL A 3 13.29 -7.53 10.83
CA VAL A 3 13.06 -6.70 9.63
C VAL A 3 11.72 -7.01 8.97
N LEU A 4 11.37 -8.29 8.82
CA LEU A 4 10.12 -8.69 8.18
C LEU A 4 8.91 -8.26 9.00
N ILE A 5 8.98 -8.41 10.32
CA ILE A 5 7.93 -7.95 11.25
C ILE A 5 7.76 -6.43 11.15
N LEU A 6 8.86 -5.66 11.16
CA LEU A 6 8.79 -4.20 11.02
C LEU A 6 8.18 -3.80 9.67
N CYS A 7 8.56 -4.45 8.57
CA CYS A 7 7.97 -4.19 7.27
C CYS A 7 6.47 -4.51 7.26
N LEU A 8 6.05 -5.63 7.85
CA LEU A 8 4.64 -6.01 7.96
C LEU A 8 3.84 -4.99 8.79
N ILE A 9 4.41 -4.49 9.90
CA ILE A 9 3.80 -3.42 10.71
C ILE A 9 3.62 -2.17 9.85
N VAL A 10 4.67 -1.71 9.17
CA VAL A 10 4.60 -0.52 8.31
C VAL A 10 3.56 -0.70 7.20
N ALA A 11 3.55 -1.84 6.51
CA ALA A 11 2.54 -2.15 5.50
C ALA A 11 1.12 -2.13 6.08
N SER A 12 0.92 -2.65 7.28
CA SER A 12 -0.40 -2.71 7.94
C SER A 12 -0.90 -1.32 8.35
N PHE A 13 -0.01 -0.40 8.71
CA PHE A 13 -0.37 0.98 9.02
C PHE A 13 -0.61 1.85 7.77
N LEU A 14 0.01 1.50 6.64
CA LEU A 14 0.00 2.32 5.43
C LEU A 14 -1.41 2.66 4.91
N PRO A 15 -2.39 1.73 4.81
CA PRO A 15 -3.76 2.05 4.38
C PRO A 15 -4.42 3.15 5.21
N TYR A 16 -4.15 3.19 6.52
CA TYR A 16 -4.70 4.19 7.43
C TYR A 16 -4.00 5.55 7.27
N LEU A 17 -2.69 5.56 7.01
CA LEU A 17 -1.95 6.78 6.72
C LEU A 17 -2.39 7.41 5.38
N VAL A 18 -2.55 6.61 4.33
CA VAL A 18 -2.95 7.11 3.00
C VAL A 18 -4.42 7.54 2.96
N LYS A 19 -5.21 7.19 3.98
CA LYS A 19 -6.57 7.72 4.17
C LYS A 19 -6.58 9.21 4.52
N ILE A 20 -5.48 9.77 5.04
CA ILE A 20 -5.41 11.18 5.47
C ILE A 20 -5.73 12.15 4.29
N PRO A 21 -5.06 12.06 3.12
CA PRO A 21 -5.44 12.85 1.94
C PRO A 21 -6.91 12.70 1.51
N LEU A 22 -7.47 11.49 1.63
CA LEU A 22 -8.87 11.22 1.31
C LEU A 22 -9.80 11.95 2.28
N ALA A 23 -9.52 11.88 3.59
CA ALA A 23 -10.30 12.58 4.60
C ALA A 23 -10.27 14.11 4.41
N ILE A 24 -9.13 14.66 4.00
CA ILE A 24 -9.00 16.08 3.64
C ILE A 24 -9.88 16.41 2.42
N ALA A 25 -9.90 15.55 1.40
CA ALA A 25 -10.75 15.74 0.23
C ALA A 25 -12.24 15.68 0.58
N MET A 26 -12.65 14.70 1.40
CA MET A 26 -14.01 14.59 1.94
C MET A 26 -14.39 15.84 2.73
N ALA A 27 -13.52 16.33 3.62
CA ALA A 27 -13.79 17.54 4.40
C ALA A 27 -13.97 18.80 3.51
N LYS A 28 -13.28 18.87 2.36
CA LYS A 28 -13.45 19.95 1.38
C LYS A 28 -14.75 19.83 0.57
N GLU A 29 -15.33 18.64 0.47
CA GLU A 29 -16.63 18.39 -0.18
C GLU A 29 -17.79 18.60 0.82
N GLY A 30 -17.91 19.81 1.38
CA GLY A 30 -19.02 20.17 2.27
C GLY A 30 -18.92 19.65 3.71
N GLY A 31 -17.74 19.22 4.15
CA GLY A 31 -17.50 18.66 5.48
C GLY A 31 -17.49 17.13 5.48
N TYR A 32 -16.83 16.51 6.46
CA TYR A 32 -16.71 15.05 6.52
C TYR A 32 -18.05 14.43 6.96
N ASP A 33 -18.70 13.67 6.08
CA ASP A 33 -19.93 12.94 6.41
C ASP A 33 -19.59 11.60 7.09
N ASN A 34 -19.76 11.54 8.41
CA ASN A 34 -19.58 10.31 9.18
C ASN A 34 -20.80 9.37 9.15
N ARG A 35 -21.96 9.83 8.66
CA ARG A 35 -23.16 8.99 8.53
C ARG A 35 -23.08 8.16 7.24
N HIS A 36 -22.67 8.77 6.13
CA HIS A 36 -22.56 8.11 4.82
C HIS A 36 -21.21 8.36 4.13
N PRO A 37 -20.08 7.98 4.75
CA PRO A 37 -18.74 8.32 4.24
C PRO A 37 -18.43 7.70 2.88
N ARG A 38 -19.01 6.55 2.54
CA ARG A 38 -18.79 5.88 1.25
C ARG A 38 -19.54 6.56 0.11
N ASP A 39 -20.75 7.03 0.39
CA ASP A 39 -21.53 7.79 -0.59
C ASP A 39 -20.83 9.10 -0.90
N GLN A 40 -20.27 9.77 0.13
CA GLN A 40 -19.41 10.94 -0.06
C GLN A 40 -18.19 10.61 -0.92
N GLN A 41 -17.44 9.57 -0.58
CA GLN A 41 -16.27 9.15 -1.35
C GLN A 41 -16.57 8.91 -2.83
N SER A 42 -17.73 8.35 -3.17
CA SER A 42 -18.12 8.05 -4.56
C SER A 42 -18.34 9.29 -5.43
N ARG A 43 -18.57 10.47 -4.82
CA ARG A 43 -18.77 11.74 -5.52
C ARG A 43 -17.50 12.56 -5.65
N LEU A 44 -16.40 12.12 -5.03
CA LEU A 44 -15.12 12.82 -5.12
C LEU A 44 -14.57 12.72 -6.54
N GLU A 45 -14.03 13.84 -7.03
CA GLU A 45 -13.37 13.93 -8.33
C GLU A 45 -11.90 14.37 -8.19
N GLY A 46 -11.14 14.26 -9.29
CA GLY A 46 -9.76 14.74 -9.37
C GLY A 46 -8.88 14.19 -8.24
N PHE A 47 -8.34 15.08 -7.40
CA PHE A 47 -7.50 14.70 -6.27
C PHE A 47 -8.20 13.76 -5.28
N GLY A 48 -9.49 13.98 -4.98
CA GLY A 48 -10.24 13.15 -4.03
C GLY A 48 -10.45 11.72 -4.56
N ALA A 49 -10.82 11.58 -5.83
CA ALA A 49 -10.91 10.29 -6.50
C ALA A 49 -9.56 9.54 -6.48
N ARG A 50 -8.46 10.25 -6.76
CA ARG A 50 -7.11 9.68 -6.70
C ARG A 50 -6.71 9.25 -5.29
N ALA A 51 -7.06 10.03 -4.27
CA ALA A 51 -6.81 9.65 -2.87
C ALA A 51 -7.63 8.41 -2.46
N LEU A 52 -8.88 8.31 -2.91
CA LEU A 52 -9.73 7.13 -2.66
C LEU A 52 -9.12 5.87 -3.28
N ALA A 53 -8.77 5.93 -4.56
CA ALA A 53 -8.20 4.78 -5.27
C ALA A 53 -6.82 4.39 -4.70
N SER A 54 -6.01 5.37 -4.29
CA SER A 54 -4.75 5.14 -3.57
C SER A 54 -4.97 4.42 -2.23
N HIS A 55 -6.00 4.81 -1.47
CA HIS A 55 -6.38 4.17 -0.20
C HIS A 55 -6.83 2.73 -0.38
N GLN A 56 -7.68 2.46 -1.38
CA GLN A 56 -8.14 1.11 -1.70
C GLN A 56 -6.97 0.21 -2.12
N ASN A 57 -6.08 0.70 -2.99
CA ASN A 57 -4.93 -0.06 -3.45
C ASN A 57 -3.92 -0.38 -2.32
N ALA A 58 -3.88 0.41 -1.26
CA ALA A 58 -3.04 0.10 -0.10
C ALA A 58 -3.46 -1.22 0.57
N PHE A 59 -4.78 -1.47 0.68
CA PHE A 59 -5.30 -2.73 1.23
C PHE A 59 -5.06 -3.92 0.29
N GLU A 60 -5.24 -3.74 -1.02
CA GLU A 60 -4.93 -4.78 -2.02
C GLU A 60 -3.46 -5.22 -1.94
N SER A 61 -2.55 -4.24 -1.83
CA SER A 61 -1.12 -4.54 -1.71
C SER A 61 -0.76 -5.17 -0.36
N LEU A 62 -1.39 -4.73 0.73
CA LEU A 62 -1.19 -5.31 2.06
C LEU A 62 -1.56 -6.80 2.08
N LEU A 63 -2.65 -7.18 1.40
CA LEU A 63 -3.07 -8.58 1.33
C LEU A 63 -1.96 -9.46 0.75
N VAL A 64 -1.44 -9.10 -0.43
CA VAL A 64 -0.41 -9.91 -1.11
C VAL A 64 0.91 -9.89 -0.33
N PHE A 65 1.33 -8.72 0.16
CA PHE A 65 2.57 -8.59 0.92
C PHE A 65 2.52 -9.31 2.27
N GLY A 66 1.39 -9.19 2.99
CA GLY A 66 1.18 -9.86 4.26
C GLY A 66 1.27 -11.37 4.12
N ILE A 67 0.64 -11.94 3.09
CA ILE A 67 0.76 -13.38 2.77
C ILE A 67 2.21 -13.76 2.48
N ALA A 68 2.94 -12.96 1.68
CA ALA A 68 4.35 -13.25 1.37
C ALA A 68 5.24 -13.29 2.61
N ILE A 69 5.10 -12.30 3.51
CA ILE A 69 5.88 -12.24 4.75
C ILE A 69 5.51 -13.39 5.69
N LEU A 70 4.21 -13.68 5.85
CA LEU A 70 3.77 -14.79 6.71
C LEU A 70 4.21 -16.15 6.17
N LEU A 71 4.23 -16.35 4.84
CA LEU A 71 4.78 -17.55 4.22
C LEU A 71 6.26 -17.70 4.54
N ALA A 72 7.06 -16.66 4.32
CA ALA A 72 8.50 -16.68 4.63
C ALA A 72 8.78 -16.92 6.12
N VAL A 73 7.92 -16.44 7.02
CA VAL A 73 7.99 -16.76 8.46
C VAL A 73 7.67 -18.22 8.71
N ALA A 74 6.60 -18.73 8.11
CA ALA A 74 6.14 -20.10 8.33
C ALA A 74 7.12 -21.16 7.79
N THR A 75 7.88 -20.84 6.74
CA THR A 75 8.90 -21.71 6.13
C THR A 75 10.32 -21.46 6.65
N ASP A 76 10.49 -20.57 7.62
CA ASP A 76 11.80 -20.12 8.13
C ASP A 76 12.75 -19.55 7.04
N THR A 77 12.19 -19.06 5.94
CA THR A 77 12.92 -18.48 4.79
C THR A 77 13.27 -17.01 5.05
N MET A 78 14.17 -16.79 6.00
CA MET A 78 14.50 -15.47 6.55
C MET A 78 15.80 -14.86 5.99
N THR A 79 16.14 -15.18 4.74
CA THR A 79 17.42 -14.80 4.11
C THR A 79 17.59 -13.28 4.00
N GLU A 80 18.83 -12.83 3.78
CA GLU A 80 19.12 -11.42 3.52
C GLU A 80 18.34 -10.91 2.29
N SER A 81 18.25 -11.73 1.24
CA SER A 81 17.48 -11.39 0.03
C SER A 81 16.00 -11.14 0.33
N VAL A 82 15.34 -12.01 1.12
CA VAL A 82 13.94 -11.82 1.53
C VAL A 82 13.77 -10.52 2.34
N GLN A 83 14.71 -10.21 3.22
CA GLN A 83 14.70 -8.96 4.00
C GLN A 83 14.85 -7.73 3.10
N THR A 84 15.77 -7.75 2.13
CA THR A 84 15.94 -6.67 1.16
C THR A 84 14.68 -6.49 0.32
N LEU A 85 14.08 -7.58 -0.20
CA LEU A 85 12.84 -7.51 -0.98
C LEU A 85 11.68 -6.93 -0.17
N ALA A 86 11.58 -7.26 1.12
CA ALA A 86 10.57 -6.69 2.01
C ALA A 86 10.72 -5.18 2.17
N ILE A 87 11.95 -4.70 2.36
CA ILE A 87 12.25 -3.25 2.44
C ILE A 87 11.93 -2.56 1.11
N VAL A 88 12.35 -3.13 -0.01
CA VAL A 88 12.08 -2.59 -1.36
C VAL A 88 10.58 -2.47 -1.59
N HIS A 89 9.79 -3.49 -1.24
CA HIS A 89 8.34 -3.42 -1.32
C HIS A 89 7.80 -2.17 -0.59
N ILE A 90 8.15 -1.98 0.68
CA ILE A 90 7.67 -0.84 1.49
C ILE A 90 8.04 0.50 0.87
N VAL A 91 9.30 0.67 0.45
CA VAL A 91 9.77 1.92 -0.17
C VAL A 91 8.95 2.24 -1.42
N PHE A 92 8.78 1.27 -2.32
CA PHE A 92 8.00 1.45 -3.54
C PHE A 92 6.51 1.61 -3.29
N ARG A 93 5.97 1.11 -2.16
CA ARG A 93 4.59 1.42 -1.75
C ARG A 93 4.42 2.86 -1.31
N VAL A 94 5.36 3.40 -0.52
CA VAL A 94 5.32 4.82 -0.15
C VAL A 94 5.41 5.70 -1.40
N ILE A 95 6.36 5.41 -2.30
CA ILE A 95 6.51 6.14 -3.57
C ILE A 95 5.23 6.05 -4.41
N TYR A 96 4.64 4.85 -4.54
CA TYR A 96 3.39 4.64 -5.28
C TYR A 96 2.27 5.58 -4.82
N HIS A 97 2.05 5.70 -3.50
CA HIS A 97 0.99 6.53 -2.96
C HIS A 97 1.24 8.02 -3.22
N VAL A 98 2.49 8.49 -3.10
CA VAL A 98 2.86 9.88 -3.46
C VAL A 98 2.58 10.14 -4.94
N LEU A 99 3.06 9.26 -5.83
CA LEU A 99 2.85 9.38 -7.28
C LEU A 99 1.37 9.35 -7.67
N TYR A 100 0.54 8.62 -6.92
CA TYR A 100 -0.90 8.58 -7.11
C TYR A 100 -1.51 9.97 -6.88
N LEU A 101 -1.16 10.63 -5.78
CA LEU A 101 -1.73 11.93 -5.40
C LEU A 101 -1.35 13.03 -6.42
N ILE A 102 -0.11 13.01 -6.92
CA ILE A 102 0.42 13.98 -7.90
C ILE A 102 0.16 13.60 -9.36
N ASP A 103 -0.64 12.57 -9.62
CA ASP A 103 -1.10 12.17 -10.95
C ASP A 103 0.01 11.77 -11.95
N LYS A 104 1.04 11.06 -11.48
CA LYS A 104 2.14 10.53 -12.32
C LYS A 104 1.92 9.07 -12.69
N SER A 105 1.01 8.83 -13.65
CA SER A 105 0.48 7.51 -14.01
C SER A 105 1.54 6.44 -14.38
N THR A 106 2.51 6.76 -15.24
CA THR A 106 3.54 5.79 -15.68
C THR A 106 4.46 5.38 -14.54
N LEU A 107 5.00 6.36 -13.80
CA LEU A 107 5.86 6.10 -12.66
C LEU A 107 5.12 5.34 -11.56
N ARG A 108 3.84 5.68 -11.33
CA ARG A 108 2.97 4.96 -10.40
C ARG A 108 2.89 3.47 -10.78
N SER A 109 2.67 3.17 -12.06
CA SER A 109 2.52 1.78 -12.52
C SER A 109 3.83 0.99 -12.38
N ILE A 110 4.96 1.61 -12.68
CA ILE A 110 6.30 1.01 -12.45
C ILE A 110 6.51 0.73 -10.96
N SER A 111 6.18 1.71 -10.10
CA SER A 111 6.33 1.58 -8.65
C SER A 111 5.49 0.44 -8.08
N TRP A 112 4.26 0.29 -8.57
CA TRP A 112 3.38 -0.83 -8.22
C TRP A 112 3.96 -2.16 -8.65
N PHE A 113 4.44 -2.24 -9.90
CA PHE A 113 4.99 -3.47 -10.46
C PHE A 113 6.20 -3.95 -9.65
N ILE A 114 7.13 -3.05 -9.32
CA ILE A 114 8.32 -3.39 -8.52
C ILE A 114 7.90 -3.91 -7.13
N ALA A 115 7.00 -3.21 -6.43
CA ALA A 115 6.54 -3.65 -5.12
C ALA A 115 5.88 -5.04 -5.20
N MET A 116 5.02 -5.27 -6.20
CA MET A 116 4.31 -6.53 -6.36
C MET A 116 5.26 -7.69 -6.74
N ALA A 117 6.24 -7.42 -7.62
CA ALA A 117 7.28 -8.38 -7.97
C ALA A 117 8.09 -8.81 -6.75
N CYS A 118 8.40 -7.89 -5.82
CA CYS A 118 9.07 -8.24 -4.56
C CYS A 118 8.24 -9.23 -3.73
N SER A 119 6.92 -9.02 -3.60
CA SER A 119 6.06 -9.94 -2.85
C SER A 119 6.06 -11.35 -3.44
N PHE A 120 5.91 -11.47 -4.75
CA PHE A 120 5.95 -12.77 -5.42
C PHE A 120 7.35 -13.41 -5.40
N ALA A 121 8.41 -12.62 -5.50
CA ALA A 121 9.78 -13.11 -5.38
C ALA A 121 10.07 -13.68 -3.98
N ILE A 122 9.55 -13.04 -2.91
CA ILE A 122 9.63 -13.59 -1.55
C ILE A 122 8.92 -14.95 -1.49
N MET A 123 7.69 -15.06 -2.02
CA MET A 123 6.98 -16.33 -2.06
C MET A 123 7.75 -17.41 -2.83
N GLY A 124 8.36 -17.06 -3.97
CA GLY A 124 9.16 -17.98 -4.77
C GLY A 124 10.44 -18.45 -4.07
N GLN A 125 11.04 -17.65 -3.18
CA GLN A 125 12.20 -18.07 -2.38
C GLN A 125 11.83 -19.04 -1.25
N CYS A 126 10.54 -19.22 -0.95
CA CYS A 126 10.06 -20.16 0.07
C CYS A 126 9.86 -21.59 -0.47
N LEU A 127 10.11 -21.82 -1.76
CA LEU A 127 10.15 -23.13 -2.40
C LEU A 127 11.48 -23.83 -2.10
#